data_AF-A0A1H8T5C5-F1
#
_entry.id   AF-A0A1H8T5C5-F1
#
_cell.length_a   1.000
_cell.length_b   1.000
_cell.length_c   1.000
_cell.angle_alpha   90.00
_cell.angle_beta   90.00
_cell.angle_gamma   90.00
#
_symmetry.space_group_name_H-M   'P 1'
#
loop_
_entity.id
_entity.type
_entity.pdbx_description
1 polymer ?
#
loop_
_entity_poly.entity_id
_entity_poly.type
_entity_poly.pdbx_seq_one_letter_code
_entity_poly.pdbx_strand_id
1 'polypeptide(L)'
;MAEQQGSAVVLDAEVRESDGGPVSRRGSSAERRCGWCRRVLPQQSSVGRPRLYCGQACRQRAYEQRNATAKAGLSGDVVLVTRAELDGLQDRLYQLRCALEDVQTLLSERPTKAELERSLAELVHSTGRLDRLWVNERAG
;
A
#
# COMPACT_ATOMS: atom_id res chain seq x y z
N MET A 1 -10.11 -4.99 40.26
CA MET A 1 -11.09 -5.12 39.16
C MET A 1 -11.20 -3.76 38.50
N ALA A 2 -10.34 -3.47 37.52
CA ALA A 2 -10.32 -2.19 36.82
C ALA A 2 -10.73 -2.46 35.37
N GLU A 3 -11.96 -2.08 35.04
CA GLU A 3 -12.54 -2.12 33.70
C GLU A 3 -11.72 -1.24 32.75
N GLN A 4 -11.00 -1.89 31.83
CA GLN A 4 -10.37 -1.23 30.69
C GLN A 4 -11.42 -1.14 29.57
N GLN A 5 -12.09 0.01 29.50
CA GLN A 5 -12.95 0.36 28.38
C GLN A 5 -12.05 0.83 27.23
N GLY A 6 -11.85 -0.05 26.24
CA GLY A 6 -11.16 0.26 24.99
C GLY A 6 -12.00 1.22 24.15
N SER A 7 -11.67 2.51 24.21
CA SER A 7 -12.24 3.53 23.34
C SER A 7 -11.72 3.33 21.92
N ALA A 8 -12.61 2.95 21.00
CA ALA A 8 -12.34 2.95 19.57
C ALA A 8 -12.24 4.40 19.10
N VAL A 9 -11.01 4.89 18.93
CA VAL A 9 -10.77 6.19 18.31
C VAL A 9 -11.03 6.04 16.81
N VAL A 10 -12.22 6.43 16.37
CA VAL A 10 -12.50 6.76 14.98
C VAL A 10 -11.70 8.02 14.65
N LEU A 11 -10.69 7.88 13.78
CA LEU A 11 -9.97 9.02 13.23
C LEU A 11 -10.80 9.60 12.08
N ASP A 12 -11.62 10.62 12.38
CA ASP A 12 -12.16 11.53 11.37
C ASP A 12 -11.00 12.37 10.83
N ALA A 13 -10.46 11.96 9.69
CA ALA A 13 -9.50 12.76 8.93
C ALA A 13 -10.28 13.63 7.93
N GLU A 14 -10.56 14.88 8.32
CA GLU A 14 -11.04 15.90 7.40
C GLU A 14 -9.95 16.24 6.38
N VAL A 15 -10.05 15.63 5.19
CA VAL A 15 -9.21 15.97 4.04
C VAL A 15 -9.72 17.31 3.49
N ARG A 16 -8.93 18.37 3.64
CA ARG A 16 -9.13 19.64 2.93
C ARG A 16 -8.95 19.41 1.43
N GLU A 17 -10.05 19.55 0.71
CA GLU A 17 -10.15 19.37 -0.74
C GLU A 17 -9.44 20.52 -1.46
N SER A 18 -8.27 20.22 -2.04
CA SER A 18 -7.54 21.12 -2.92
C SER A 18 -8.07 20.94 -4.34
N ASP A 19 -8.62 22.02 -4.89
CA ASP A 19 -9.25 22.17 -6.19
C ASP A 19 -8.33 21.69 -7.35
N GLY A 20 -8.48 20.40 -7.70
CA GLY A 20 -7.80 19.76 -8.82
C GLY A 20 -8.75 19.69 -10.01
N GLY A 21 -8.58 20.60 -10.96
CA GLY A 21 -9.36 20.69 -12.20
C GLY A 21 -9.46 19.36 -12.97
N PRO A 22 -10.39 19.26 -13.95
CA PRO A 22 -10.79 17.98 -14.52
C PRO A 22 -9.61 17.33 -15.24
N VAL A 23 -8.99 16.34 -14.59
CA VAL A 23 -7.97 15.51 -15.20
C VAL A 23 -8.65 14.73 -16.32
N SER A 24 -8.49 15.26 -17.53
CA SER A 24 -8.95 14.69 -18.78
C SER A 24 -8.57 13.21 -18.83
N ARG A 25 -9.53 12.32 -18.55
CA ARG A 25 -9.44 10.87 -18.81
C ARG A 25 -9.53 10.61 -20.31
N ARG A 26 -8.58 11.16 -21.07
CA ARG A 26 -8.35 10.78 -22.47
C ARG A 26 -7.75 9.38 -22.44
N GLY A 27 -8.43 8.45 -23.12
CA GLY A 27 -8.05 7.05 -23.21
C GLY A 27 -6.60 6.87 -23.63
N SER A 28 -5.78 6.50 -22.66
CA SER A 28 -4.55 5.75 -22.85
C SER A 28 -4.74 4.49 -22.02
N SER A 29 -4.20 3.35 -22.46
CA SER A 29 -4.27 2.11 -21.70
C SER A 29 -3.72 2.33 -20.29
N ALA A 30 -4.59 2.61 -19.31
CA ALA A 30 -4.20 2.66 -17.92
C ALA A 30 -3.58 1.30 -17.61
N GLU A 31 -2.30 1.28 -17.27
CA GLU A 31 -1.57 0.06 -16.94
C GLU A 31 -2.41 -0.77 -15.99
N ARG A 32 -2.93 -1.90 -16.49
CA ARG A 32 -3.82 -2.72 -15.68
C ARG A 32 -3.01 -3.31 -14.54
N ARG A 33 -3.56 -3.28 -13.34
CA ARG A 33 -2.91 -3.81 -12.14
C ARG A 33 -3.60 -5.09 -11.69
N CYS A 34 -2.82 -6.01 -11.15
CA CYS A 34 -3.33 -7.24 -10.56
C CYS A 34 -4.35 -6.94 -9.44
N GLY A 35 -5.51 -7.58 -9.46
CA GLY A 35 -6.55 -7.42 -8.44
C GLY A 35 -6.20 -7.96 -7.05
N TRP A 36 -5.00 -8.51 -6.87
CA TRP A 36 -4.46 -8.96 -5.57
C TRP A 36 -3.19 -8.18 -5.20
N CYS A 37 -2.11 -8.34 -5.97
CA CYS A 37 -0.80 -7.73 -5.65
C CYS A 37 -0.52 -6.41 -6.37
N ARG A 38 -1.47 -5.89 -7.17
CA ARG A 38 -1.41 -4.66 -8.01
C ARG A 38 -0.14 -4.43 -8.84
N ARG A 39 0.69 -5.46 -8.99
CA ARG A 39 1.75 -5.49 -10.01
C ARG A 39 1.12 -5.18 -11.36
N VAL A 40 1.84 -4.38 -12.15
CA VAL A 40 1.46 -4.08 -13.53
C VAL A 40 1.34 -5.41 -14.28
N LEU A 41 0.19 -5.59 -14.92
CA LEU A 41 -0.08 -6.76 -15.75
C LEU A 41 0.55 -6.53 -17.12
N PRO A 42 1.17 -7.57 -17.71
CA PRO A 42 1.71 -7.45 -19.05
C PRO A 42 0.60 -7.05 -20.02
N GLN A 43 0.95 -6.15 -20.95
CA GLN A 43 0.05 -5.65 -21.97
C GLN A 43 -0.44 -6.84 -22.79
N GLN A 44 -1.75 -7.02 -22.84
CA GLN A 44 -2.36 -8.13 -23.58
C GLN A 44 -2.69 -7.65 -24.98
N SER A 45 -2.04 -8.26 -25.98
CA SER A 45 -2.34 -8.08 -27.40
C SER A 45 -3.51 -8.95 -27.89
N SER A 46 -4.02 -9.85 -27.05
CA SER A 46 -5.07 -10.79 -27.44
C SER A 46 -6.48 -10.20 -27.32
N VAL A 47 -7.32 -10.51 -28.31
CA VAL A 47 -8.75 -10.21 -28.31
C VAL A 47 -9.44 -11.18 -27.34
N GLY A 48 -9.82 -10.72 -26.15
CA GLY A 48 -10.44 -11.58 -25.14
C GLY A 48 -10.66 -10.91 -23.79
N ARG A 49 -11.26 -11.64 -22.83
CA ARG A 49 -11.50 -11.12 -21.48
C ARG A 49 -10.17 -10.75 -20.82
N PRO A 50 -9.99 -9.50 -20.40
CA PRO A 50 -8.73 -9.07 -19.84
C PRO A 50 -8.38 -9.77 -18.53
N ARG A 51 -7.11 -10.16 -18.37
CA ARG A 51 -6.65 -10.79 -17.11
C ARG A 51 -6.79 -9.81 -15.95
N LEU A 52 -7.32 -10.31 -14.83
CA LEU A 52 -7.42 -9.57 -13.57
C LEU A 52 -6.24 -9.84 -12.63
N TYR A 53 -5.57 -11.00 -12.73
CA TYR A 53 -4.49 -11.39 -11.82
C TYR A 53 -3.20 -11.73 -12.59
N CYS A 54 -2.04 -11.47 -11.98
CA CYS A 54 -0.74 -11.70 -12.62
C CYS A 54 -0.38 -13.20 -12.73
N GLY A 55 -0.99 -14.07 -11.94
CA GLY A 55 -0.73 -15.51 -11.92
C GLY A 55 -1.71 -16.30 -11.05
N GLN A 56 -1.59 -17.64 -11.06
CA GLN A 56 -2.48 -18.54 -10.32
C GLN A 56 -2.42 -18.29 -8.81
N ALA A 57 -1.25 -18.08 -8.22
CA ALA A 57 -1.11 -17.83 -6.78
C ALA A 57 -1.92 -16.60 -6.31
N CYS A 58 -1.88 -15.49 -7.07
CA CYS A 58 -2.67 -14.29 -6.76
C CYS A 58 -4.18 -14.53 -6.91
N ARG A 59 -4.58 -15.36 -7.87
CA ARG A 59 -5.99 -15.74 -8.04
C ARG A 59 -6.47 -16.61 -6.88
N GLN A 60 -5.64 -17.55 -6.42
CA GLN A 60 -5.96 -18.46 -5.32
C GLN A 60 -6.17 -17.69 -4.01
N ARG A 61 -5.22 -16.82 -3.66
CA ARG A 61 -5.33 -15.98 -2.46
C ARG A 61 -6.55 -15.06 -2.48
N ALA A 62 -6.84 -14.45 -3.63
CA ALA A 62 -8.04 -13.64 -3.79
C ALA A 62 -9.34 -14.44 -3.63
N TYR A 63 -9.33 -15.75 -3.92
CA TYR A 63 -10.46 -16.62 -3.64
C TYR A 63 -10.56 -16.98 -2.16
N GLU A 64 -9.44 -17.35 -1.53
CA GLU A 64 -9.36 -17.69 -0.10
C GLU A 64 -9.82 -16.53 0.78
N GLN A 65 -9.33 -15.32 0.53
CA GLN A 65 -9.75 -14.12 1.25
C GLN A 65 -11.25 -13.88 1.11
N ARG A 66 -11.81 -13.92 -0.12
CA ARG A 66 -13.26 -13.76 -0.33
C ARG A 66 -14.08 -14.83 0.41
N ASN A 67 -13.62 -16.07 0.42
CA ASN A 67 -14.31 -17.16 1.09
C ASN A 67 -14.24 -17.03 2.63
N ALA A 68 -13.08 -16.61 3.16
CA ALA A 68 -12.92 -16.34 4.59
C ALA A 68 -13.81 -15.18 5.04
N THR A 69 -13.83 -14.06 4.31
CA THR A 69 -14.69 -12.90 4.56
C THR A 69 -16.18 -13.28 4.51
N ALA A 70 -16.59 -14.06 3.50
CA ALA A 70 -17.97 -14.53 3.39
C ALA A 70 -18.39 -15.44 4.56
N LYS A 71 -17.52 -16.36 4.99
CA LYS A 71 -17.77 -17.23 6.16
C LYS A 71 -17.87 -16.45 7.46
N ALA A 72 -17.11 -15.36 7.59
CA ALA A 72 -17.13 -14.48 8.75
C ALA A 72 -18.32 -13.50 8.75
N GLY A 73 -19.16 -13.48 7.70
CA GLY A 73 -20.26 -12.53 7.56
C GLY A 73 -19.80 -11.08 7.38
N LEU A 74 -18.55 -10.88 6.97
CA LEU A 74 -17.96 -9.56 6.77
C LEU A 74 -18.24 -9.07 5.34
N SER A 75 -18.28 -7.76 5.14
CA SER A 75 -18.39 -7.20 3.79
C SER A 75 -17.08 -7.40 3.01
N GLY A 76 -17.16 -7.47 1.69
CA GLY A 76 -16.00 -7.70 0.81
C GLY A 76 -14.91 -6.63 0.89
N ASP A 77 -15.24 -5.46 1.47
CA ASP A 77 -14.33 -4.32 1.64
C ASP A 77 -13.65 -4.32 3.01
N VAL A 78 -14.01 -5.25 3.91
CA VAL A 78 -13.37 -5.39 5.22
C VAL A 78 -12.07 -6.18 5.08
N VAL A 79 -11.02 -5.60 5.63
CA VAL A 79 -9.69 -6.20 5.72
C VAL A 79 -9.42 -6.54 7.18
N LEU A 80 -9.14 -7.81 7.46
CA LEU A 80 -8.66 -8.25 8.75
C LEU A 80 -7.13 -8.21 8.75
N VAL A 81 -6.57 -7.56 9.76
CA VAL A 81 -5.13 -7.55 10.05
C VAL A 81 -4.92 -7.87 11.51
N THR A 82 -3.87 -8.61 11.82
CA THR A 82 -3.46 -8.78 13.21
C THR A 82 -2.90 -7.46 13.74
N ARG A 83 -2.95 -7.29 15.06
CA ARG A 83 -2.37 -6.10 15.70
C ARG A 83 -0.87 -5.95 15.37
N ALA A 84 -0.13 -7.05 15.41
CA ALA A 84 1.30 -7.07 15.09
C ALA A 84 1.59 -6.65 13.64
N GLU A 85 0.74 -7.00 12.69
CA GLU A 85 0.88 -6.55 11.29
C GLU A 85 0.59 -5.06 11.14
N LEU A 86 -0.42 -4.54 11.85
CA LEU A 86 -0.72 -3.12 11.87
C LEU A 86 0.42 -2.32 12.50
N ASP A 87 0.94 -2.75 13.65
CA ASP A 87 2.07 -2.09 14.32
C ASP A 87 3.31 -2.11 13.41
N GLY A 88 3.62 -3.26 12.78
CA GLY A 88 4.74 -3.36 11.84
C GLY A 88 4.58 -2.50 10.58
N LEU A 89 3.35 -2.21 10.15
CA LEU A 89 3.09 -1.24 9.07
C LEU A 89 3.32 0.19 9.55
N GLN A 90 2.81 0.54 10.73
CA GLN A 90 2.99 1.87 11.33
C GLN A 90 4.48 2.19 11.54
N ASP A 91 5.27 1.23 12.05
CA ASP A 91 6.71 1.39 12.24
C ASP A 91 7.44 1.70 10.94
N ARG A 92 7.07 1.03 9.83
CA ARG A 92 7.69 1.27 8.52
C ARG A 92 7.29 2.61 7.92
N LEU A 93 6.05 3.04 8.10
CA LEU A 93 5.61 4.38 7.70
C LEU A 93 6.33 5.46 8.51
N TYR A 94 6.55 5.22 9.80
CA TYR A 94 7.33 6.11 10.65
C TYR A 94 8.78 6.21 10.15
N GLN A 95 9.43 5.08 9.86
CA GLN A 95 10.79 5.04 9.29
C GLN A 95 10.89 5.81 7.97
N LEU A 96 9.90 5.66 7.08
CA LEU A 96 9.85 6.41 5.82
C LEU A 96 9.74 7.91 6.05
N ARG A 97 8.87 8.34 6.97
CA ARG A 97 8.73 9.75 7.33
C ARG A 97 10.05 10.32 7.83
N CYS A 98 10.73 9.64 8.76
CA CYS A 98 12.02 10.09 9.28
C CYS A 98 13.09 10.18 8.17
N ALA A 99 13.17 9.18 7.28
CA ALA A 99 14.10 9.25 6.15
C ALA A 99 13.82 10.43 5.20
N LEU A 100 12.56 10.83 5.03
CA LEU A 100 12.20 12.04 4.28
C LEU A 100 12.60 13.33 5.01
N GLU A 101 12.42 13.37 6.33
CA GLU A 101 12.85 14.48 7.19
C GLU A 101 14.38 14.65 7.17
N ASP A 102 15.13 13.54 7.12
CA ASP A 102 16.59 13.56 6.97
C ASP A 102 17.02 14.17 5.63
N VAL A 103 16.38 13.76 4.52
CA VAL A 103 16.63 14.36 3.19
C VAL A 103 16.29 15.85 3.18
N GLN A 104 15.17 16.24 3.81
CA GLN A 104 14.78 17.66 3.89
C GLN A 104 15.82 18.48 4.66
N THR A 105 16.34 17.96 5.76
CA THR A 105 17.40 18.59 6.55
C THR A 105 18.67 18.70 5.72
N LEU A 106 19.10 17.61 5.08
CA LEU A 106 20.28 17.58 4.22
C LEU A 106 20.22 18.64 3.11
N LEU A 107 19.06 18.82 2.47
CA LEU A 107 18.88 19.84 1.43
C LEU A 107 19.10 21.28 1.94
N SER A 108 18.85 21.54 3.22
CA SER A 108 19.09 22.86 3.82
C SER A 108 20.58 23.17 4.02
N GLU A 109 21.42 22.15 4.06
CA GLU A 109 22.86 22.24 4.32
C GLU A 109 23.71 22.38 3.05
N ARG A 110 23.08 22.57 1.88
CA ARG A 110 23.72 22.64 0.56
C ARG A 110 24.63 21.42 0.29
N PRO A 111 24.02 20.22 0.24
CA PRO A 111 24.78 18.98 0.17
C PRO A 111 25.46 18.84 -1.18
N THR A 112 26.54 18.08 -1.21
CA THR A 112 27.14 17.63 -2.46
C THR A 112 26.21 16.66 -3.17
N LYS A 113 26.39 16.52 -4.49
CA LYS A 113 25.66 15.52 -5.29
C LYS A 113 25.79 14.10 -4.72
N ALA A 114 26.99 13.75 -4.23
CA ALA A 114 27.27 12.42 -3.70
C ALA A 114 26.52 12.14 -2.38
N GLU A 115 26.39 13.14 -1.51
CA GLU A 115 25.61 13.02 -0.26
C GLU A 115 24.12 12.88 -0.55
N LEU A 116 23.60 13.65 -1.51
CA LEU A 116 22.22 13.54 -1.93
C LEU A 116 21.92 12.18 -2.58
N GLU A 117 22.79 11.69 -3.47
CA GLU A 117 22.66 10.36 -4.07
C GLU A 117 22.65 9.24 -3.01
N ARG A 118 23.50 9.33 -1.99
CA ARG A 118 23.52 8.37 -0.88
C ARG A 118 22.24 8.43 -0.06
N SER A 119 21.80 9.62 0.34
CA SER A 119 20.60 9.80 1.16
C SER A 119 19.33 9.35 0.42
N LEU A 120 19.23 9.62 -0.89
CA LEU A 120 18.13 9.12 -1.71
C LEU A 120 18.18 7.59 -1.87
N ALA A 121 19.36 6.98 -1.98
CA ALA A 121 19.49 5.53 -2.01
C ALA A 121 19.04 4.89 -0.68
N GLU A 122 19.39 5.50 0.46
CA GLU A 122 18.94 5.09 1.78
C GLU A 122 17.42 5.25 1.97
N LEU A 123 16.84 6.36 1.48
CA LEU A 123 15.39 6.59 1.46
C LEU A 123 14.67 5.51 0.63
N VAL A 124 15.16 5.20 -0.57
CA VAL A 124 14.57 4.12 -1.39
C VAL A 124 14.73 2.78 -0.69
N HIS A 125 15.87 2.53 -0.04
CA HIS A 125 16.07 1.31 0.73
C HIS A 125 15.09 1.19 1.92
N SER A 126 14.83 2.29 2.63
CA SER A 126 13.90 2.33 3.77
C SER A 126 12.44 2.09 3.36
N THR A 127 12.06 2.48 2.13
CA THR A 127 10.75 2.09 1.58
C THR A 127 10.58 0.58 1.40
N GLY A 128 11.70 -0.16 1.31
CA GLY A 128 11.77 -1.61 1.31
C GLY A 128 10.71 -2.27 0.43
N ARG A 129 9.94 -3.19 1.02
CA ARG A 129 8.81 -3.89 0.40
C ARG A 129 7.45 -3.32 0.81
N LEU A 130 7.34 -2.00 1.05
CA LEU A 130 6.04 -1.36 1.31
C LEU A 130 5.02 -1.71 0.21
N ASP A 131 5.49 -1.89 -1.03
CA ASP A 131 4.71 -2.35 -2.19
C ASP A 131 4.16 -3.79 -2.07
N ARG A 132 4.73 -4.62 -1.20
CA ARG A 132 4.35 -6.04 -1.01
C ARG A 132 3.83 -6.31 0.41
N LEU A 133 3.70 -5.28 1.23
CA LEU A 133 3.19 -5.33 2.60
C LEU A 133 1.68 -5.49 2.66
N TRP A 134 0.99 -5.48 1.53
CA TRP A 134 -0.43 -5.76 1.50
C TRP A 134 -0.71 -7.15 2.05
N VAL A 135 -1.36 -7.13 3.23
CA VAL A 135 -2.24 -8.16 3.82
C VAL A 135 -1.93 -9.54 3.25
N ASN A 136 -0.67 -9.95 3.39
CA ASN A 136 -0.30 -11.32 3.13
C ASN A 136 -0.57 -11.99 4.46
N GLU A 137 -1.74 -12.61 4.55
CA GLU A 137 -1.99 -13.68 5.51
C GLU A 137 -0.76 -14.59 5.47
N ARG A 138 -0.10 -14.79 6.61
CA ARG A 138 1.01 -15.72 6.70
C ARG A 138 0.49 -17.07 6.19
N ALA A 139 1.11 -17.57 5.12
CA ALA A 139 0.97 -18.98 4.78
C ALA A 139 1.48 -19.77 5.99
N GLY A 140 0.56 -20.46 6.66
CA GLY A 140 0.91 -21.56 7.56
C GLY A 140 1.54 -22.71 6.78
#